data_AF-A0A2V7VY65-F1
#
_entry.id   AF-A0A2V7VY65-F1
#
_cell.length_a   1.000
_cell.length_b   1.000
_cell.length_c   1.000
_cell.angle_alpha   90.00
_cell.angle_beta   90.00
_cell.angle_gamma   90.00
#
_symmetry.space_group_name_H-M   'P 1'
#
loop_
_entity.id
_entity.type
_entity.pdbx_description
1 polymer ?
#
loop_
_entity_poly.entity_id
_entity_poly.type
_entity_poly.pdbx_seq_one_letter_code
_entity_poly.pdbx_strand_id
1 'polypeptide(L)'
;MKRPIIAQTPRHHDIRINLIHGAAVPDMAGADELRVDDTVKYFSPDGKVRVVFEGIGPFGTAVSETVLDGERRTLKTAGKFFCRCFITPTGSTTEIGWSPATPESGGDHDVKP
;
A
#
# COMPACT_ATOMS: atom_id res chain seq x y z
N MET A 1 24.00 10.96 27.66
CA MET A 1 23.03 9.89 27.99
C MET A 1 22.44 9.36 26.69
N LYS A 2 22.72 8.10 26.32
CA LYS A 2 22.06 7.47 25.16
C LYS A 2 20.67 7.03 25.61
N ARG A 3 19.60 7.57 25.00
CA ARG A 3 18.24 7.09 25.24
C ARG A 3 18.19 5.61 24.81
N PRO A 4 17.59 4.71 25.61
CA PRO A 4 17.40 3.33 25.17
C PRO A 4 16.52 3.35 23.92
N ILE A 5 17.01 2.73 22.85
CA ILE A 5 16.18 2.43 21.67
C ILE A 5 15.25 1.31 22.14
N ILE A 6 13.99 1.65 22.42
CA ILE A 6 12.97 0.63 22.58
C ILE A 6 12.80 0.04 21.18
N ALA A 7 13.33 -1.16 20.95
CA ALA A 7 13.05 -1.91 19.75
C ALA A 7 11.55 -2.20 19.75
N GLN A 8 10.78 -1.48 18.93
CA GLN A 8 9.37 -1.78 18.75
C GLN A 8 9.23 -3.11 18.01
N THR A 9 8.22 -3.89 18.39
CA THR A 9 7.90 -5.16 17.74
C THR A 9 7.25 -4.88 16.38
N PRO A 10 7.78 -5.45 15.28
CA PRO A 10 7.15 -5.34 13.96
C PRO A 10 5.68 -5.78 13.97
N ARG A 11 4.83 -5.01 13.29
CA ARG A 11 3.39 -5.25 13.17
C ARG A 11 3.00 -5.67 11.75
N HIS A 12 1.80 -6.20 11.63
CA HIS A 12 1.17 -6.48 10.34
C HIS A 12 0.00 -5.53 10.12
N HIS A 13 -0.10 -5.01 8.90
CA HIS A 13 -1.17 -4.11 8.45
C HIS A 13 -1.86 -4.69 7.22
N ASP A 14 -3.15 -4.91 7.34
CA ASP A 14 -4.03 -5.26 6.22
C ASP A 14 -4.63 -3.96 5.67
N ILE A 15 -4.21 -3.56 4.46
CA ILE A 15 -4.66 -2.33 3.80
C ILE A 15 -5.72 -2.71 2.77
N ARG A 16 -6.96 -2.30 3.04
CA ARG A 16 -8.09 -2.60 2.18
C ARG A 16 -8.16 -1.60 1.02
N ILE A 17 -8.31 -2.07 -0.20
CA ILE A 17 -8.65 -1.23 -1.36
C ILE A 17 -10.14 -1.39 -1.63
N ASN A 18 -10.88 -0.28 -1.60
CA ASN A 18 -12.33 -0.25 -1.81
C ASN A 18 -12.66 0.22 -3.23
N LEU A 19 -13.65 -0.39 -3.86
CA LEU A 19 -14.20 0.12 -5.11
C LEU A 19 -15.31 1.14 -4.81
N ILE A 20 -15.02 2.43 -4.94
CA ILE A 20 -15.96 3.52 -4.62
C ILE A 20 -16.18 4.37 -5.88
N HIS A 21 -17.42 4.41 -6.37
CA HIS A 21 -17.81 5.20 -7.56
C HIS A 21 -16.90 5.01 -8.80
N GLY A 22 -16.35 3.81 -9.01
CA GLY A 22 -15.45 3.53 -10.13
C GLY A 22 -13.98 3.89 -9.88
N ALA A 23 -13.60 4.13 -8.62
CA ALA A 23 -12.22 4.33 -8.20
C ALA A 23 -11.78 3.25 -7.19
N ALA A 24 -10.50 2.85 -7.24
CA ALA A 24 -9.89 1.87 -6.34
C ALA A 24 -9.18 2.58 -5.18
N VAL A 25 -9.93 2.94 -4.15
CA VAL A 25 -9.48 3.83 -3.07
C VAL A 25 -8.85 3.04 -1.92
N PRO A 26 -7.58 3.30 -1.55
CA PRO A 26 -6.97 2.67 -0.37
C PRO A 26 -7.57 3.21 0.93
N ASP A 27 -7.97 2.30 1.82
CA ASP A 27 -8.34 2.61 3.20
C ASP A 27 -7.09 2.59 4.08
N MET A 28 -6.54 3.79 4.28
CA MET A 28 -5.34 3.99 5.09
C MET A 28 -5.66 4.19 6.58
N ALA A 29 -6.93 4.26 6.98
CA ALA A 29 -7.33 4.50 8.37
C ALA A 29 -7.01 3.33 9.30
N GLY A 30 -6.79 2.12 8.76
CA GLY A 30 -6.30 0.97 9.53
C GLY A 30 -4.78 0.97 9.75
N ALA A 31 -4.04 1.88 9.09
CA ALA A 31 -2.58 1.90 9.02
C ALA A 31 -1.99 3.17 9.66
N ASP A 32 -2.56 3.59 10.79
CA ASP A 32 -2.28 4.88 11.47
C ASP A 32 -0.79 5.17 11.73
N GLU A 33 0.07 4.14 11.71
CA GLU A 33 1.52 4.36 11.69
C GLU A 33 2.25 3.18 11.06
N LEU A 34 2.58 3.29 9.77
CA LEU A 34 3.50 2.37 9.11
C LEU A 34 4.93 2.64 9.57
N ARG A 35 5.67 1.60 9.95
CA ARG A 35 7.08 1.72 10.36
C ARG A 35 7.98 0.80 9.56
N VAL A 36 9.28 1.11 9.53
CA VAL A 36 10.30 0.19 9.03
C VAL A 36 10.19 -1.14 9.79
N ASP A 37 10.37 -2.24 9.06
CA ASP A 37 10.19 -3.62 9.47
C ASP A 37 8.74 -4.11 9.71
N ASP A 38 7.74 -3.23 9.72
CA ASP A 38 6.34 -3.66 9.63
C ASP A 38 6.07 -4.38 8.29
N THR A 39 5.02 -5.20 8.27
CA THR A 39 4.55 -5.87 7.06
C THR A 39 3.19 -5.33 6.62
N VAL A 40 3.02 -5.15 5.33
CA VAL A 40 1.75 -4.75 4.72
C VAL A 40 1.23 -5.85 3.81
N LYS A 41 -0.08 -5.95 3.70
CA LYS A 41 -0.80 -6.74 2.70
C LYS A 41 -1.92 -5.90 2.15
N TYR A 42 -2.07 -5.89 0.83
CA TYR A 42 -3.19 -5.22 0.16
C TYR A 42 -4.22 -6.24 -0.27
N PHE A 43 -5.49 -5.91 -0.11
CA PHE A 43 -6.59 -6.80 -0.50
C PHE A 43 -7.88 -6.02 -0.77
N SER A 44 -8.82 -6.64 -1.47
CA SER A 44 -10.18 -6.14 -1.63
C SER A 44 -11.18 -7.29 -1.61
N PRO A 45 -12.35 -7.14 -0.97
CA PRO A 45 -13.42 -8.12 -1.12
C PRO A 45 -14.10 -8.06 -2.50
N ASP A 46 -13.91 -6.96 -3.23
CA ASP A 46 -14.60 -6.71 -4.50
C ASP A 46 -13.85 -7.31 -5.70
N GLY A 47 -12.58 -7.69 -5.53
CA GLY A 47 -11.77 -8.25 -6.61
C GLY A 47 -10.29 -8.34 -6.29
N LYS A 48 -9.49 -8.68 -7.30
CA LYS A 48 -8.03 -8.78 -7.17
C LYS A 48 -7.41 -7.38 -7.20
N VAL A 49 -6.58 -7.05 -6.22
CA VAL A 49 -5.86 -5.78 -6.19
C VAL A 49 -4.48 -5.86 -6.84
N ARG A 50 -4.02 -4.71 -7.31
CA ARG A 50 -2.64 -4.46 -7.69
C ARG A 50 -2.26 -3.06 -7.23
N VAL A 51 -1.14 -2.93 -6.52
CA VAL A 51 -0.64 -1.66 -6.02
C VAL A 51 0.72 -1.39 -6.63
N VAL A 52 0.93 -0.18 -7.15
CA VAL A 52 2.17 0.23 -7.81
C VAL A 52 2.73 1.46 -7.12
N PHE A 53 3.98 1.38 -6.68
CA PHE A 53 4.74 2.53 -6.19
C PHE A 53 5.59 3.10 -7.31
N GLU A 54 5.53 4.42 -7.53
CA GLU A 54 6.42 5.08 -8.49
C GLU A 54 7.81 5.31 -7.88
N GLY A 55 8.86 5.00 -8.62
CA GLY A 55 10.24 5.15 -8.14
C GLY A 55 10.61 4.12 -7.09
N ILE A 56 11.55 4.45 -6.20
CA ILE A 56 11.95 3.56 -5.10
C ILE A 56 10.81 3.52 -4.09
N GLY A 57 10.09 2.41 -4.04
CA GLY A 57 9.01 2.19 -3.08
C GLY A 57 9.51 1.87 -1.67
N PRO A 58 8.59 1.68 -0.72
CA PRO A 58 8.93 1.45 0.67
C PRO A 58 9.60 0.09 0.92
N PHE A 59 9.63 -0.81 -0.07
CA PHE A 59 10.21 -2.15 0.09
C PHE A 59 11.70 -2.21 -0.28
N GLY A 60 12.26 -1.15 -0.88
CA GLY A 60 13.70 -0.99 -1.11
C GLY A 60 14.31 -1.92 -2.16
N THR A 61 13.49 -2.47 -3.07
CA THR A 61 13.88 -3.51 -4.02
C THR A 61 14.05 -3.05 -5.46
N ALA A 62 13.32 -2.04 -5.93
CA ALA A 62 13.38 -1.60 -7.33
C ALA A 62 12.91 -0.15 -7.57
N VAL A 63 13.22 0.37 -8.77
CA VAL A 63 12.59 1.56 -9.33
C VAL A 63 11.27 1.09 -9.99
N SER A 64 10.14 1.39 -9.35
CA SER A 64 8.81 0.81 -9.57
C SER A 64 8.61 -0.55 -8.90
N GLU A 65 7.78 -0.55 -7.86
CA GLU A 65 7.44 -1.76 -7.09
C GLU A 65 5.95 -2.07 -7.28
N THR A 66 5.65 -3.31 -7.71
CA THR A 66 4.28 -3.80 -7.80
C THR A 66 4.03 -4.82 -6.71
N VAL A 67 2.93 -4.66 -5.97
CA VAL A 67 2.43 -5.60 -4.96
C VAL A 67 1.11 -6.17 -5.45
N LEU A 68 1.01 -7.49 -5.46
CA LEU A 68 -0.19 -8.19 -5.91
C LEU A 68 -1.14 -8.51 -4.75
N ASP A 69 -2.38 -8.84 -5.10
CA ASP A 69 -3.43 -9.23 -4.16
C ASP A 69 -2.96 -10.28 -3.14
N GLY A 70 -3.09 -9.93 -1.87
CA GLY A 70 -2.74 -10.79 -0.76
C GLY A 70 -1.24 -10.98 -0.51
N GLU A 71 -0.35 -10.40 -1.35
CA GLU A 71 1.09 -10.46 -1.16
C GLU A 71 1.49 -9.69 0.11
N ARG A 72 2.33 -10.31 0.93
CA ARG A 72 2.91 -9.69 2.12
C ARG A 72 4.29 -9.13 1.80
N ARG A 73 4.49 -7.85 2.12
CA ARG A 73 5.76 -7.15 1.93
C ARG A 73 6.21 -6.49 3.23
N THR A 74 7.50 -6.55 3.51
CA THR A 74 8.10 -5.83 4.65
C THR A 74 8.55 -4.44 4.22
N LEU A 75 8.18 -3.42 4.98
CA LEU A 75 8.63 -2.05 4.77
C LEU A 75 10.11 -1.95 5.18
N LYS A 76 10.96 -1.43 4.30
CA LYS A 76 12.42 -1.34 4.47
C LYS A 76 12.95 0.07 4.45
N THR A 77 12.18 1.01 3.91
CA THR A 77 12.60 2.39 3.74
C THR A 77 11.59 3.32 4.39
N ALA A 78 12.06 4.21 5.26
CA ALA A 78 11.24 5.30 5.79
C ALA A 78 11.10 6.42 4.74
N GLY A 79 9.95 7.09 4.73
CA GLY A 79 9.66 8.15 3.75
C GLY A 79 8.19 8.21 3.37
N LYS A 80 7.85 9.12 2.46
CA LYS A 80 6.53 9.21 1.84
C LYS A 80 6.59 8.60 0.44
N PHE A 81 5.74 7.60 0.21
CA PHE A 81 5.70 6.86 -1.05
C PHE A 81 4.29 6.89 -1.61
N PHE A 82 4.12 7.58 -2.74
CA PHE A 82 2.84 7.59 -3.44
C PHE A 82 2.60 6.25 -4.13
N CYS A 83 1.43 5.66 -3.91
CA CYS A 83 1.01 4.43 -4.56
C CYS A 83 -0.20 4.67 -5.47
N ARG A 84 -0.28 3.88 -6.53
CA ARG A 84 -1.39 3.77 -7.47
C ARG A 84 -2.08 2.43 -7.25
N CYS A 85 -3.37 2.46 -6.99
CA CYS A 85 -4.17 1.29 -6.68
C CYS A 85 -5.06 0.93 -7.87
N PHE A 86 -5.21 -0.38 -8.06
CA PHE A 86 -6.03 -0.97 -9.10
C PHE A 86 -6.79 -2.17 -8.52
N ILE A 87 -8.02 -2.38 -8.99
CA ILE A 87 -8.89 -3.52 -8.69
C ILE A 87 -9.38 -4.11 -10.01
N THR A 88 -9.25 -5.41 -10.19
CA THR A 88 -10.03 -6.17 -11.17
C THR A 88 -11.22 -6.81 -10.45
N PRO A 89 -12.46 -6.29 -10.62
CA PRO A 89 -13.62 -6.81 -9.92
C PRO A 89 -13.86 -8.30 -10.19
N THR A 90 -14.45 -8.99 -9.22
CA THR A 90 -14.77 -10.42 -9.36
C THR A 90 -15.73 -10.64 -10.54
N GLY A 91 -15.35 -11.53 -11.46
CA GLY A 91 -16.12 -11.79 -12.68
C GLY A 91 -15.90 -10.78 -13.81
N SER A 92 -15.07 -9.76 -13.61
CA SER A 92 -14.62 -8.83 -14.64
C SER A 92 -13.24 -9.20 -15.17
N THR A 93 -12.95 -8.82 -16.42
CA THR A 93 -11.61 -8.80 -17.00
C THR A 93 -11.05 -7.38 -17.12
N THR A 94 -11.87 -6.37 -16.86
CA THR A 94 -11.50 -4.96 -16.91
C THR A 94 -11.03 -4.50 -15.53
N GLU A 95 -9.80 -3.99 -15.49
CA GLU A 95 -9.20 -3.38 -14.31
C GLU A 95 -9.66 -1.93 -14.17
N ILE A 96 -9.94 -1.52 -12.93
CA ILE A 96 -10.34 -0.17 -12.54
C ILE A 96 -9.25 0.34 -11.60
N GLY A 97 -8.80 1.57 -11.77
CA GLY A 97 -7.81 2.11 -10.85
C GLY A 97 -7.29 3.47 -11.22
N TRP A 98 -6.08 3.74 -10.78
CA TRP A 98 -5.46 5.04 -10.90
C TRP A 98 -5.33 5.52 -12.35
N SER A 99 -5.75 6.77 -12.54
CA SER A 99 -5.50 7.58 -13.71
C SER A 99 -5.44 9.05 -13.28
N PRO A 100 -4.96 9.98 -14.13
CA PRO A 100 -5.05 11.41 -13.84
C PRO A 100 -6.47 11.93 -13.58
N ALA A 101 -7.51 11.21 -14.04
CA ALA A 101 -8.91 11.55 -13.81
C ALA A 101 -9.49 10.90 -12.52
N THR A 102 -8.77 9.94 -11.92
CA THR A 102 -9.14 9.20 -10.71
C THR A 102 -7.99 9.21 -9.68
N PRO A 103 -7.48 10.39 -9.29
CA PRO A 103 -6.33 10.51 -8.38
C PRO A 103 -6.57 9.84 -7.02
N GLU A 104 -7.82 9.74 -6.58
CA GLU A 104 -8.27 9.07 -5.36
C GLU A 104 -8.05 7.54 -5.39
N SER A 105 -7.78 6.97 -6.56
CA SER A 105 -7.33 5.56 -6.67
C SER A 105 -5.85 5.39 -6.31
N GLY A 106 -5.35 6.21 -5.40
CA GLY A 106 -3.95 6.25 -4.97
C GLY A 106 -3.84 6.96 -3.63
N GLY A 107 -2.67 6.87 -3.01
CA GLY A 107 -2.45 7.44 -1.69
C GLY A 107 -1.01 7.39 -1.25
N ASP A 108 -0.68 8.21 -0.24
CA ASP A 108 0.66 8.23 0.33
C ASP A 108 0.81 7.20 1.45
N HIS A 109 1.85 6.39 1.35
CA HIS A 109 2.38 5.62 2.45
C HIS A 109 3.43 6.47 3.17
N ASP A 110 3.12 6.95 4.36
CA ASP A 110 4.07 7.64 5.24
C ASP A 110 4.69 6.63 6.23
N VAL A 111 5.86 6.11 5.87
CA VAL A 111 6.60 5.10 6.65
C VAL A 111 7.59 5.79 7.59
N LYS A 112 7.46 5.52 8.88
CA LYS A 112 8.33 6.06 9.94
C LYS A 112 9.53 5.16 10.23
N PRO A 113 10.66 5.71 10.74
CA PRO A 113 11.78 4.91 11.22
C PRO A 113 11.42 4.00 12.39
#